data_AF-A0A945MIN0-F1
#
_entry.id   AF-A0A945MIN0-F1
#
_cell.length_a   1.000
_cell.length_b   1.000
_cell.length_c   1.000
_cell.angle_alpha   90.00
_cell.angle_beta   90.00
_cell.angle_gamma   90.00
#
_symmetry.space_group_name_H-M   'P 1'
#
loop_
_entity.id
_entity.type
_entity.pdbx_description
1 polymer ?
#
loop_
_entity_poly.entity_id
_entity_poly.type
_entity_poly.pdbx_seq_one_letter_code
_entity_poly.pdbx_strand_id
1 'polypeptide(L)'
;MWPSQATGPIFRPFSTSGSVMAWADILGDWREEIITYVDGELRIYTTIIPATDRRVCPMQDPIYRIDVALKSMGYDQVPMTSYFLGSN
;
A
#
# COMPACT_ATOMS: atom_id res chain seq x y z
N MET A 1 -36.65 -4.21 -9.09
CA MET A 1 -36.03 -5.27 -8.25
C MET A 1 -34.67 -5.61 -8.87
N TRP A 2 -33.59 -5.04 -8.35
CA TRP A 2 -32.21 -5.36 -8.75
C TRP A 2 -31.68 -6.44 -7.79
N PRO A 3 -30.94 -7.46 -8.24
CA PRO A 3 -30.57 -8.57 -7.36
C PRO A 3 -29.58 -8.13 -6.28
N SER A 4 -29.91 -8.46 -5.02
CA SER A 4 -29.01 -8.32 -3.88
C SER A 4 -27.95 -9.41 -3.93
N GLN A 5 -26.71 -9.07 -4.29
CA GLN A 5 -25.57 -9.95 -4.10
C GLN A 5 -24.47 -9.22 -3.33
N ALA A 6 -24.01 -9.89 -2.26
CA ALA A 6 -22.91 -9.57 -1.36
C ALA A 6 -23.10 -8.37 -0.41
N THR A 7 -23.94 -8.57 0.61
CA THR A 7 -23.94 -7.80 1.87
C THR A 7 -22.69 -8.13 2.71
N GLY A 8 -21.49 -7.84 2.17
CA GLY A 8 -20.31 -7.66 3.00
C GLY A 8 -20.30 -6.23 3.56
N PRO A 9 -19.65 -5.95 4.70
CA PRO A 9 -19.49 -4.58 5.14
C PRO A 9 -18.76 -3.79 4.04
N ILE A 10 -19.31 -2.63 3.69
CA ILE A 10 -18.79 -1.71 2.65
C ILE A 10 -17.35 -1.28 2.99
N PHE A 11 -17.04 -1.30 4.28
CA PHE A 11 -15.72 -1.09 4.84
C PHE A 11 -15.20 -2.41 5.41
N ARG A 12 -14.16 -2.99 4.79
CA ARG A 12 -13.51 -4.18 5.35
C ARG A 12 -12.71 -3.75 6.57
N PRO A 13 -12.99 -4.28 7.77
CA PRO A 13 -12.15 -3.98 8.92
C PRO A 13 -10.75 -4.56 8.66
N PHE A 14 -9.73 -3.75 8.94
CA PHE A 14 -8.31 -4.10 8.95
C PHE A 14 -8.01 -5.42 9.71
N SER A 15 -8.92 -5.85 10.58
CA SER A 15 -8.81 -7.06 11.40
C SER A 15 -9.20 -8.38 10.71
N THR A 16 -9.61 -8.38 9.44
CA THR A 16 -9.91 -9.65 8.74
C THR A 16 -8.61 -10.27 8.20
N SER A 17 -8.35 -11.52 8.55
CA SER A 17 -7.23 -12.30 8.02
C SER A 17 -7.19 -12.24 6.49
N GLY A 18 -6.03 -11.87 5.92
CA GLY A 18 -5.83 -11.66 4.49
C GLY A 18 -6.08 -10.23 3.98
N SER A 19 -6.40 -9.29 4.86
CA SER A 19 -6.57 -7.88 4.46
C SER A 19 -5.24 -7.18 4.21
N VAL A 20 -5.25 -6.22 3.28
CA VAL A 20 -4.11 -5.32 3.06
C VAL A 20 -4.07 -4.32 4.22
N MET A 21 -2.96 -4.36 4.97
CA MET A 21 -2.73 -3.51 6.13
C MET A 21 -2.14 -2.17 5.71
N ALA A 22 -1.09 -2.20 4.88
CA ALA A 22 -0.40 -1.02 4.40
C ALA A 22 0.32 -1.33 3.09
N TRP A 23 0.70 -0.27 2.37
CA TRP A 23 1.60 -0.33 1.23
C TRP A 23 2.59 0.83 1.32
N ALA A 24 3.87 0.53 1.10
CA ALA A 24 4.97 1.49 1.18
C ALA A 24 6.24 0.89 0.57
N ASP A 25 7.12 1.72 0.02
CA ASP A 25 8.53 1.35 -0.23
C ASP A 25 9.25 1.24 1.12
N ILE A 26 9.52 0.01 1.57
CA ILE A 26 10.26 -0.28 2.80
C ILE A 26 11.54 -1.06 2.54
N LEU A 27 11.66 -1.72 1.38
CA LEU A 27 12.76 -2.61 1.06
C LEU A 27 13.17 -2.49 -0.42
N GLY A 28 14.47 -2.40 -0.67
CA GLY A 28 15.00 -2.57 -2.02
C GLY A 28 15.00 -1.28 -2.85
N ASP A 29 14.25 -1.29 -3.95
CA ASP A 29 14.19 -0.17 -4.91
C ASP A 29 12.95 0.70 -4.67
N TRP A 30 12.59 1.56 -5.63
CA TRP A 30 11.52 2.54 -5.48
C TRP A 30 10.10 1.98 -5.49
N ARG A 31 9.93 0.68 -5.79
CA ARG A 31 8.61 0.06 -5.93
C ARG A 31 8.06 -0.28 -4.54
N GLU A 32 6.74 -0.19 -4.40
CA GLU A 32 6.10 -0.38 -3.11
C GLU A 32 5.91 -1.86 -2.76
N GLU A 33 6.08 -2.19 -1.48
CA GLU A 33 5.67 -3.45 -0.89
C GLU A 33 4.21 -3.41 -0.45
N ILE A 34 3.55 -4.58 -0.48
CA ILE A 34 2.23 -4.78 0.12
C ILE A 34 2.40 -5.54 1.44
N ILE A 35 1.89 -4.97 2.52
CA ILE A 35 1.89 -5.57 3.85
C ILE A 35 0.50 -6.11 4.15
N THR A 36 0.42 -7.40 4.47
CA THR A 36 -0.83 -8.08 4.83
C THR A 36 -0.66 -8.81 6.17
N TYR A 37 -1.78 -9.05 6.83
CA TYR A 37 -1.84 -9.82 8.07
C TYR A 37 -2.72 -11.05 7.89
N VAL A 38 -2.19 -12.22 8.28
CA VAL A 38 -2.90 -13.50 8.22
C VAL A 38 -2.61 -14.26 9.51
N ASP A 39 -3.63 -14.48 10.34
CA ASP A 39 -3.62 -15.40 11.48
C ASP A 39 -2.37 -15.33 12.39
N GLY A 40 -1.88 -14.12 12.70
CA GLY A 40 -0.71 -13.90 13.56
C GLY A 40 0.61 -13.69 12.81
N GLU A 41 0.61 -13.83 11.49
CA GLU A 41 1.77 -13.59 10.62
C GLU A 41 1.65 -12.25 9.88
N LEU A 42 2.77 -11.52 9.82
CA LEU A 42 2.93 -10.38 8.93
C LEU A 42 3.60 -10.84 7.64
N ARG A 43 2.94 -10.63 6.49
CA ARG A 43 3.49 -10.99 5.18
C ARG A 43 3.76 -9.73 4.39
N ILE A 44 5.02 -9.59 3.97
CA ILE A 44 5.50 -8.48 3.15
C ILE A 44 5.74 -9.03 1.75
N TYR A 45 5.00 -8.53 0.77
CA TYR A 45 5.17 -8.89 -0.63
C TYR A 45 5.95 -7.78 -1.32
N THR A 46 7.11 -8.14 -1.85
CA THR A 46 7.90 -7.30 -2.76
C THR A 46 7.81 -7.84 -4.18
N THR A 47 8.16 -7.01 -5.15
CA THR A 47 8.00 -7.32 -6.56
C THR A 47 9.27 -7.93 -7.16
N ILE A 48 9.09 -9.07 -7.83
CA ILE A 48 10.17 -9.84 -8.49
C ILE A 48 10.45 -9.38 -9.92
N ILE A 49 9.64 -8.47 -10.45
CA ILE A 49 9.83 -7.93 -11.80
C ILE A 49 11.10 -7.07 -11.76
N PRO A 50 12.08 -7.25 -12.65
CA PRO A 50 13.27 -6.40 -12.62
C PRO A 50 12.88 -4.94 -12.94
N ALA A 51 13.41 -3.99 -12.16
CA ALA A 51 13.19 -2.57 -12.41
C ALA A 51 13.92 -2.14 -13.69
N THR A 52 13.21 -1.41 -14.55
CA THR A 52 13.77 -0.86 -15.79
C THR A 52 14.62 0.39 -15.52
N ASP A 53 14.34 1.10 -14.43
CA ASP A 53 14.96 2.37 -14.08
C ASP A 53 15.28 2.49 -12.59
N ARG A 54 16.24 3.36 -12.28
CA ARG A 54 16.63 3.68 -10.91
C ARG A 54 15.99 5.01 -10.53
N ARG A 55 15.18 4.99 -9.48
CA ARG A 55 14.58 6.18 -8.86
C ARG A 55 15.00 6.28 -7.40
N VAL A 56 14.81 7.46 -6.82
CA VAL A 56 14.99 7.66 -5.39
C VAL A 56 13.85 6.94 -4.65
N CYS A 57 14.19 6.27 -3.55
CA CYS A 57 13.25 5.67 -2.61
C CYS A 57 12.14 6.68 -2.23
N PRO A 58 10.85 6.43 -2.52
CA PRO A 58 9.76 7.34 -2.18
C PRO A 58 9.69 7.70 -0.69
N MET A 59 10.23 6.90 0.23
CA MET A 59 10.30 7.28 1.66
C MET A 59 11.24 8.45 1.97
N GLN A 60 12.05 8.89 1.01
CA GLN A 60 12.82 10.15 1.09
C GLN A 60 11.99 11.37 0.65
N ASP A 61 10.86 11.16 -0.02
CA ASP A 61 9.92 12.22 -0.37
C ASP A 61 9.04 12.58 0.84
N PRO A 62 8.93 13.86 1.23
CA PRO A 62 8.22 14.24 2.44
C PRO A 62 6.71 14.01 2.35
N ILE A 63 6.10 14.18 1.16
CA ILE A 63 4.65 13.99 0.98
C ILE A 63 4.33 12.49 1.09
N TYR A 64 5.03 11.67 0.31
CA TYR A 64 4.88 10.23 0.34
C TYR A 64 5.05 9.65 1.76
N ARG A 65 6.10 10.08 2.47
CA ARG A 65 6.39 9.62 3.83
C ARG A 65 5.28 9.96 4.83
N ILE A 66 4.66 11.14 4.71
CA ILE A 66 3.55 11.56 5.58
C ILE A 66 2.32 10.70 5.29
N ASP A 67 2.00 10.46 4.02
CA ASP A 67 0.83 9.66 3.66
C ASP A 67 0.95 8.21 4.16
N VAL A 68 2.14 7.61 4.07
CA VAL A 68 2.43 6.30 4.67
C VAL A 68 2.22 6.33 6.20
N ALA A 69 2.60 7.43 6.86
CA ALA A 69 2.37 7.58 8.30
C ALA A 69 0.88 7.72 8.65
N LEU A 70 0.10 8.44 7.83
CA LEU A 70 -1.35 8.60 8.03
C LEU A 70 -2.09 7.26 7.98
N LYS A 71 -1.60 6.30 7.18
CA LYS A 71 -2.13 4.94 7.15
C LYS A 71 -2.11 4.27 8.53
N SER A 72 -1.05 4.49 9.32
CA SER A 72 -0.94 3.97 10.69
C SER A 72 -1.93 4.62 11.67
N MET A 73 -2.41 5.82 11.36
CA MET A 73 -3.41 6.56 12.14
C MET A 73 -4.85 6.16 11.80
N GLY A 74 -5.05 5.29 10.81
CA GLY A 74 -6.37 4.82 10.37
C GLY A 74 -6.93 5.53 9.15
N TYR A 75 -6.18 6.44 8.52
CA TYR A 75 -6.58 7.08 7.26
C TYR A 75 -5.99 6.33 6.07
N ASP A 76 -6.85 5.63 5.31
CA ASP A 76 -6.45 4.68 4.27
C ASP A 76 -6.26 5.28 2.87
N GLN A 77 -5.62 6.44 2.78
CA GLN A 77 -5.35 7.09 1.50
C GLN A 77 -4.14 6.48 0.78
N VAL A 78 -4.14 6.61 -0.55
CA VAL A 78 -3.01 6.22 -1.40
C VAL A 78 -1.92 7.27 -1.25
N PRO A 79 -0.67 6.90 -0.91
CA PRO A 79 0.42 7.83 -0.78
C PRO A 79 0.77 8.37 -2.15
N MET A 80 0.97 9.69 -2.19
CA MET A 80 1.31 10.40 -3.41
C MET A 80 2.71 10.96 -3.32
N THR A 81 3.46 10.89 -4.42
CA THR A 81 4.76 11.55 -4.53
C THR A 81 4.59 13.04 -4.81
N SER A 82 5.48 13.86 -4.26
CA SER A 82 5.49 15.31 -4.56
C SER A 82 5.77 15.66 -6.02
N TYR A 83 6.35 14.72 -6.77
CA TYR A 83 6.71 14.85 -8.17
C TYR A 83 5.95 13.84 -9.03
N PHE A 84 5.91 14.10 -10.34
CA PHE A 84 5.28 13.19 -11.30
C PHE A 84 6.10 11.90 -11.46
N LEU A 85 5.56 10.79 -10.96
CA LEU A 85 6.15 9.45 -11.04
C LEU A 85 5.65 8.69 -12.28
N GLY A 86 5.87 9.26 -13.48
CA GLY A 86 5.42 8.67 -14.75
C GLY A 86 6.51 8.63 -15.81
N SER A 87 6.22 8.02 -16.97
CA SER A 87 7.06 8.15 -18.16
C SER A 87 6.95 9.57 -18.72
N ASN A 88 8.07 10.14 -19.10
CA ASN A 88 8.14 11.39 -19.86
C ASN A 88 7.85 11.12 -21.35
#